data_AF-A0A828SSK2-F1
#
_entry.id   AF-A0A828SSK2-F1
#
_cell.length_a   1.000
_cell.length_b   1.000
_cell.length_c   1.000
_cell.angle_alpha   90.00
_cell.angle_beta   90.00
_cell.angle_gamma   90.00
#
_symmetry.space_group_name_H-M   'P 1'
#
loop_
_entity.id
_entity.type
_entity.pdbx_description
1 polymer ?
#
loop_
_entity_poly.entity_id
_entity_poly.type
_entity_poly.pdbx_seq_one_letter_code
_entity_poly.pdbx_strand_id
1 'polypeptide(L)'
;MTDLNKEGKVNLSFEQDNGAVWVFADDSQFGTEISHLMMMHVDEYNEDELRVICHHAACEIDRLRAELEKAKAQAVPTWISVKDEEPPTDTMVLICWSDSPDVQPEIDYMTCDEDLNHIWANFEIDPPTHWMYFHKVPSESGAEQ
;
A
#
# COMPACT_ATOMS: atom_id res chain seq x y z
N MET A 1 -33.37 6.17 33.98
CA MET A 1 -33.16 5.21 32.88
C MET A 1 -33.66 5.91 31.64
N THR A 2 -32.73 6.36 30.80
CA THR A 2 -33.04 7.02 29.54
C THR A 2 -32.09 6.40 28.53
N ASP A 3 -32.66 5.66 27.58
CA ASP A 3 -31.98 5.02 26.47
C ASP A 3 -31.15 6.02 25.66
N LEU A 4 -29.87 5.72 25.49
CA LEU A 4 -29.03 6.26 24.42
C LEU A 4 -28.50 5.10 23.59
N ASN A 5 -29.43 4.29 23.10
CA ASN A 5 -29.20 3.47 21.92
C ASN A 5 -29.21 4.42 20.71
N LYS A 6 -28.09 5.08 20.47
CA LYS A 6 -27.79 5.72 19.18
C LYS A 6 -26.45 5.17 18.73
N GLU A 7 -26.52 4.09 17.96
CA GLU A 7 -25.52 3.68 16.96
C GLU A 7 -25.38 4.80 15.90
N GLY A 8 -25.01 6.00 16.32
CA GLY A 8 -24.67 7.09 15.42
C GLY A 8 -23.29 6.78 14.88
N LYS A 9 -23.22 6.33 13.62
CA LYS A 9 -21.96 6.22 12.87
C LYS A 9 -21.21 7.54 13.01
N VAL A 10 -20.09 7.52 13.74
CA VAL A 10 -19.31 8.73 14.07
C VAL A 10 -18.29 8.93 12.96
N ASN A 11 -18.61 9.77 11.98
CA ASN A 11 -17.65 10.21 10.98
C ASN A 11 -16.99 11.49 11.51
N LEU A 12 -15.84 11.34 12.18
CA LEU A 12 -14.98 12.49 12.48
C LEU A 12 -14.31 12.95 11.18
N SER A 13 -14.53 14.22 10.83
CA SER A 13 -13.95 14.87 9.65
C SER A 13 -13.18 16.12 10.07
N PHE A 14 -11.90 16.22 9.70
CA PHE A 14 -11.03 17.37 10.04
C PHE A 14 -10.51 18.04 8.78
N GLU A 15 -10.80 19.33 8.60
CA GLU A 15 -10.29 20.13 7.48
C GLU A 15 -8.91 20.70 7.83
N GLN A 16 -7.91 20.40 7.00
CA GLN A 16 -6.57 20.99 7.05
C GLN A 16 -6.57 22.41 6.47
N ASP A 17 -5.52 23.20 6.75
CA ASP A 17 -5.35 24.57 6.24
C ASP A 17 -5.28 24.66 4.70
N ASN A 18 -4.99 23.55 4.03
CA ASN A 18 -5.01 23.42 2.56
C ASN A 18 -6.38 23.00 1.99
N GLY A 19 -7.42 22.87 2.83
CA GLY A 19 -8.77 22.43 2.46
C GLY A 19 -8.94 20.91 2.36
N ALA A 20 -7.92 20.09 2.69
CA ALA A 20 -8.02 18.64 2.68
C ALA A 20 -8.75 18.14 3.93
N VAL A 21 -9.81 17.35 3.75
CA VAL A 21 -10.59 16.80 4.86
C VAL A 21 -10.17 15.37 5.16
N TRP A 22 -9.60 15.15 6.35
CA TRP A 22 -9.33 13.83 6.89
C TRP A 22 -10.62 13.20 7.40
N VAL A 23 -11.06 12.12 6.77
CA VAL A 23 -12.22 11.32 7.18
C VAL A 23 -11.73 9.91 7.51
N PHE A 24 -12.03 9.41 8.69
CA PHE A 24 -11.85 7.99 8.97
C PHE A 24 -12.87 7.21 8.14
N ALA A 25 -12.43 6.15 7.45
CA ALA A 25 -13.36 5.26 6.76
C ALA A 25 -14.45 4.80 7.74
N ASP A 26 -15.70 4.87 7.30
CA ASP A 26 -16.89 4.74 8.14
C ASP A 26 -17.09 3.31 8.66
N ASP A 27 -16.33 2.34 8.16
CA ASP A 27 -16.23 0.97 8.64
C ASP A 27 -14.92 0.66 9.40
N SER A 28 -14.06 1.66 9.63
CA SER A 28 -12.79 1.46 10.31
C SER A 28 -13.02 1.19 11.80
N GLN A 29 -12.76 -0.04 12.23
CA GLN A 29 -12.74 -0.41 13.66
C GLN A 29 -11.81 0.50 14.46
N PHE A 30 -10.67 0.88 13.88
CA PHE A 30 -9.68 1.76 14.50
C PHE A 30 -10.16 3.22 14.51
N GLY A 31 -10.80 3.69 13.43
CA GLY A 31 -11.43 5.02 13.41
C GLY A 31 -12.52 5.15 14.48
N THR A 32 -13.27 4.07 14.70
CA THR A 32 -14.30 3.98 15.76
C THR A 32 -13.67 4.00 17.16
N GLU A 33 -12.61 3.23 17.40
CA GLU A 33 -11.92 3.17 18.69
C GLU A 33 -11.22 4.48 19.06
N ILE A 34 -10.56 5.13 18.08
CA ILE A 34 -9.95 6.45 18.25
C ILE A 34 -11.03 7.49 18.58
N SER A 35 -12.16 7.47 17.87
CA SER A 35 -13.27 8.40 18.15
C SER A 35 -13.82 8.22 19.57
N HIS A 36 -13.99 6.97 20.03
CA HIS A 36 -14.43 6.69 21.40
C HIS A 36 -13.42 7.16 22.45
N LEU A 37 -12.11 6.90 22.23
CA LEU A 37 -11.05 7.36 23.14
C LEU A 37 -11.01 8.88 23.26
N MET A 38 -11.09 9.59 22.14
CA MET A 38 -11.13 11.05 22.13
C MET A 38 -12.39 11.59 22.84
N MET A 39 -13.53 10.90 22.71
CA MET A 39 -14.78 11.29 23.36
C MET A 39 -14.80 10.96 24.86
N MET A 40 -14.10 9.90 25.29
CA MET A 40 -13.94 9.54 26.71
C MET A 40 -13.15 10.58 27.51
N HIS A 41 -12.24 11.30 26.86
CA HIS A 41 -11.40 12.32 27.47
C HIS A 41 -11.72 13.73 26.96
N VAL A 42 -12.86 13.93 26.28
CA VAL A 42 -13.22 15.24 25.68
C VAL A 42 -13.39 16.33 26.74
N ASP A 43 -13.74 15.96 27.98
CA ASP A 43 -13.84 16.91 29.08
C ASP A 43 -12.46 17.36 29.61
N GLU A 44 -11.38 16.69 29.20
CA GLU A 44 -9.99 17.00 29.59
C GLU A 44 -9.29 17.96 28.62
N TYR A 45 -9.84 18.16 27.42
CA TYR A 45 -9.26 18.98 26.36
C TYR A 45 -10.31 19.90 25.75
N ASN A 46 -9.97 21.18 25.58
CA ASN A 46 -10.86 22.07 24.83
C ASN A 46 -10.77 21.81 23.31
N GLU A 47 -11.72 22.36 22.55
CA GLU A 47 -11.81 22.17 21.10
C GLU A 47 -10.52 22.57 20.35
N ASP A 48 -9.88 23.66 20.77
CA ASP A 48 -8.63 24.12 20.15
C ASP A 48 -7.47 23.15 20.42
N GLU A 49 -7.38 22.60 21.63
CA GLU A 49 -6.37 21.60 21.99
C GLU A 49 -6.55 20.31 21.18
N LEU A 50 -7.80 19.82 21.06
CA LEU A 50 -8.12 18.65 20.24
C LEU A 50 -7.80 18.90 18.77
N ARG A 51 -8.10 20.10 18.26
CA ARG A 51 -7.79 20.48 16.87
C ARG A 51 -6.28 20.47 16.61
N VAL A 52 -5.48 20.99 17.53
CA VAL A 52 -4.00 20.98 17.44
C VAL A 52 -3.46 19.54 17.47
N ILE A 53 -3.97 18.69 18.36
CA ILE A 53 -3.56 17.28 18.45
C ILE A 53 -3.89 16.52 17.16
N CYS A 54 -5.11 16.66 16.64
CA CYS A 54 -5.53 16.04 15.39
C CYS A 54 -4.69 16.53 14.20
N HIS A 55 -4.44 17.84 14.13
CA HIS A 55 -3.62 18.42 13.08
C HIS A 55 -2.20 17.85 13.10
N HIS A 56 -1.57 17.79 14.28
CA HIS A 56 -0.24 17.21 14.43
C HIS A 56 -0.20 15.74 14.02
N ALA A 57 -1.17 14.95 14.47
CA ALA A 57 -1.27 13.54 14.11
C ALA A 57 -1.45 13.34 12.58
N ALA A 58 -2.30 14.14 11.93
CA ALA A 58 -2.49 14.08 10.49
C ALA A 58 -1.17 14.38 9.73
N CYS A 59 -0.45 15.42 10.13
CA CYS A 59 0.85 15.76 9.54
C CYS A 59 1.89 14.62 9.71
N GLU A 60 1.96 14.02 10.90
CA GLU A 60 2.87 12.90 11.16
C GLU A 60 2.51 11.68 10.30
N ILE A 61 1.22 11.37 10.12
CA ILE A 61 0.79 10.27 9.24
C ILE A 61 1.16 10.58 7.78
N ASP A 62 0.94 11.80 7.30
CA ASP A 62 1.32 12.19 5.94
C ASP A 62 2.84 12.11 5.75
N ARG A 63 3.64 12.50 6.74
CA ARG A 63 5.11 12.31 6.72
C ARG A 63 5.48 10.84 6.61
N LEU A 64 4.90 9.98 7.46
CA LEU A 64 5.18 8.55 7.47
C LEU A 64 4.77 7.87 6.15
N ARG A 65 3.64 8.28 5.55
CA ARG A 65 3.22 7.81 4.22
C ARG A 65 4.23 8.19 3.14
N ALA A 66 4.72 9.43 3.16
CA ALA A 66 5.73 9.88 2.20
C ALA A 66 7.07 9.13 2.39
N GLU A 67 7.48 8.88 3.62
CA GLU A 67 8.67 8.08 3.94
C GLU A 67 8.52 6.63 3.49
N LEU A 68 7.34 6.02 3.66
CA LEU A 68 7.04 4.68 3.18
C LEU A 68 7.11 4.59 1.65
N GLU A 69 6.52 5.53 0.92
CA GLU A 69 6.59 5.56 -0.55
C GLU A 69 8.03 5.77 -1.03
N LYS A 70 8.81 6.62 -0.35
CA LYS A 70 10.24 6.78 -0.64
C LYS A 70 11.03 5.49 -0.37
N ALA A 71 10.74 4.78 0.72
CA ALA A 71 11.38 3.51 1.04
C ALA A 71 11.03 2.42 0.03
N LYS A 72 9.77 2.34 -0.42
CA LYS A 72 9.34 1.45 -1.51
C LYS A 72 10.08 1.77 -2.83
N ALA A 73 10.23 3.04 -3.16
CA ALA A 73 10.94 3.46 -4.38
C ALA A 73 12.46 3.18 -4.34
N GLN A 74 13.05 3.08 -3.15
CA GLN A 74 14.46 2.75 -2.95
C GLN A 74 14.70 1.26 -2.66
N ALA A 75 13.64 0.46 -2.50
CA ALA A 75 13.77 -0.97 -2.33
C ALA A 75 14.42 -1.54 -3.58
N VAL A 76 15.56 -2.21 -3.40
CA VAL A 76 16.19 -3.00 -4.45
C VAL A 76 15.16 -4.03 -4.92
N PRO A 77 15.06 -4.29 -6.23
CA PRO A 77 14.21 -5.35 -6.74
C PRO A 77 14.49 -6.66 -6.03
N THR A 78 13.52 -7.15 -5.27
CA THR A 78 13.64 -8.45 -4.61
C THR A 78 13.03 -9.50 -5.51
N TRP A 79 13.76 -10.59 -5.71
CA TRP A 79 13.24 -11.80 -6.33
C TRP A 79 12.15 -12.41 -5.43
N ILE A 80 10.92 -12.44 -5.92
CA ILE A 80 9.74 -12.98 -5.25
C ILE A 80 9.57 -14.43 -5.67
N SER A 81 9.43 -15.37 -4.74
CA SER A 81 9.16 -16.76 -5.12
C SER A 81 7.75 -16.89 -5.68
N VAL A 82 7.59 -17.61 -6.79
CA VAL A 82 6.27 -17.91 -7.39
C VAL A 82 5.37 -18.66 -6.41
N LYS A 83 5.94 -19.36 -5.42
CA LYS A 83 5.18 -20.04 -4.37
C LYS A 83 4.64 -19.10 -3.28
N ASP A 84 5.31 -17.96 -3.08
CA ASP A 84 4.93 -16.98 -2.07
C ASP A 84 3.89 -16.01 -2.64
N GLU A 85 4.12 -15.53 -3.88
CA GLU A 85 3.23 -14.61 -4.57
C GLU A 85 3.39 -14.80 -6.09
N GLU A 86 2.27 -14.90 -6.81
CA GLU A 86 2.25 -14.90 -8.28
C GLU A 86 2.33 -13.46 -8.81
N PRO A 87 3.00 -13.22 -9.95
CA PRO A 87 2.97 -11.89 -10.55
C PRO A 87 1.56 -11.52 -11.01
N PRO A 88 1.25 -10.22 -11.12
CA PRO A 88 0.00 -9.79 -11.74
C PRO A 88 -0.13 -10.30 -13.18
N THR A 89 -1.33 -10.73 -13.56
CA THR A 89 -1.66 -11.12 -14.94
C THR A 89 -1.38 -9.96 -15.91
N ASP A 90 -0.95 -10.29 -17.12
CA ASP A 90 -0.62 -9.35 -18.21
C ASP A 90 0.49 -8.34 -17.87
N THR A 91 1.31 -8.63 -16.86
CA THR A 91 2.49 -7.81 -16.50
C THR A 91 3.78 -8.52 -16.88
N MET A 92 4.61 -7.85 -17.68
CA MET A 92 5.95 -8.35 -18.02
C MET A 92 6.89 -8.27 -16.81
N VAL A 93 7.47 -9.40 -16.44
CA VAL A 93 8.38 -9.56 -15.31
C VAL A 93 9.68 -10.23 -15.75
N LEU A 94 10.72 -10.09 -14.95
CA LEU A 94 11.92 -10.90 -15.08
C LEU A 94 11.73 -12.19 -14.28
N ILE A 95 12.12 -13.33 -14.82
CA ILE A 95 12.02 -14.64 -14.21
C ILE A 95 13.39 -15.29 -14.04
N CYS A 96 13.52 -16.14 -13.01
CA CYS A 96 14.72 -16.90 -12.72
C CYS A 96 14.41 -18.37 -12.42
N TRP A 97 15.24 -19.25 -12.97
CA TRP A 97 15.15 -20.70 -12.87
C TRP A 97 16.05 -21.20 -11.74
N SER A 98 15.53 -21.99 -10.79
CA SER A 98 16.31 -22.48 -9.64
C SER A 98 17.48 -23.38 -10.04
N ASP A 99 17.38 -24.01 -11.21
CA ASP A 99 18.39 -24.92 -11.73
C ASP A 99 19.56 -24.17 -12.39
N SER A 100 19.44 -22.84 -12.54
CA SER A 100 20.44 -22.00 -13.18
C SER A 100 20.34 -20.53 -12.71
N PRO A 101 20.62 -20.24 -11.43
CA PRO A 101 20.57 -18.88 -10.88
C PRO A 101 21.64 -17.94 -11.46
N ASP A 102 22.68 -18.51 -12.11
CA ASP A 102 23.75 -17.78 -12.78
C ASP A 102 23.41 -17.39 -14.23
N VAL A 103 22.29 -17.87 -14.77
CA VAL A 103 21.83 -17.52 -16.11
C VAL A 103 21.14 -16.15 -16.08
N GLN A 104 21.29 -15.38 -17.16
CA GLN A 104 20.63 -14.09 -17.27
C GLN A 104 19.11 -14.27 -17.12
N PRO A 105 18.45 -13.45 -16.29
CA PRO A 105 17.03 -13.57 -16.09
C PRO A 105 16.26 -13.32 -17.39
N GLU A 106 15.24 -14.12 -17.62
CA GLU A 106 14.42 -14.09 -18.84
C GLU A 106 13.18 -13.21 -18.63
N ILE A 107 12.56 -12.75 -19.70
CA ILE A 107 11.33 -11.95 -19.63
C ILE A 107 10.14 -12.86 -19.92
N ASP A 108 9.15 -12.86 -19.03
CA ASP A 108 7.89 -13.56 -19.22
C ASP A 108 6.74 -12.79 -18.58
N TYR A 109 5.51 -13.28 -18.76
CA TYR A 109 4.31 -12.73 -18.13
C TYR A 109 3.32 -13.86 -17.83
N MET A 110 2.45 -13.65 -16.84
CA MET A 110 1.32 -14.55 -16.61
C MET A 110 0.11 -14.15 -17.44
N THR A 111 -0.58 -15.15 -17.97
CA THR A 111 -1.84 -15.03 -18.69
C THR A 111 -2.84 -16.07 -18.19
N CYS A 112 -4.06 -16.03 -18.70
CA CYS A 112 -5.10 -17.01 -18.37
C CYS A 112 -5.42 -17.88 -19.58
N ASP A 113 -5.56 -19.19 -19.36
CA ASP A 113 -6.07 -20.11 -20.38
C ASP A 113 -7.60 -20.01 -20.55
N GLU A 114 -8.18 -20.87 -21.38
CA GLU A 114 -9.63 -20.93 -21.62
C GLU A 114 -10.45 -21.26 -20.37
N ASP A 115 -9.84 -21.92 -19.39
CA ASP A 115 -10.43 -22.31 -18.11
C ASP A 115 -10.15 -21.27 -16.98
N LEU A 116 -9.55 -20.13 -17.33
CA LEU A 116 -9.11 -19.07 -16.41
C LEU A 116 -8.01 -19.48 -15.42
N ASN A 117 -7.26 -20.54 -15.72
CA ASN A 117 -6.08 -20.89 -14.94
C ASN A 117 -4.93 -19.95 -15.28
N HIS A 118 -4.22 -19.50 -14.25
CA HIS A 118 -3.00 -18.71 -14.41
C HIS A 118 -1.87 -19.59 -14.95
N ILE A 119 -1.33 -19.20 -16.10
CA ILE A 119 -0.22 -19.88 -16.76
C ILE A 119 0.85 -18.87 -17.19
N TRP A 120 2.11 -19.31 -17.20
CA TRP A 120 3.19 -18.53 -17.80
C TRP A 120 3.09 -18.58 -19.32
N ALA A 121 3.24 -17.44 -19.99
CA ALA A 121 3.06 -17.38 -21.43
C ALA A 121 4.11 -18.21 -22.20
N ASN A 122 5.33 -18.29 -21.67
CA ASN A 122 6.41 -19.10 -22.26
C ASN A 122 6.59 -20.46 -21.54
N PHE A 123 5.55 -20.99 -20.89
CA PHE A 123 5.59 -22.25 -20.14
C PHE A 123 5.75 -23.48 -21.06
N GLU A 124 6.98 -23.93 -21.30
CA GLU A 124 7.24 -25.15 -22.09
C GLU A 124 7.46 -26.41 -21.23
N ILE A 125 7.97 -26.28 -19.99
CA ILE A 125 8.38 -27.43 -19.15
C ILE A 125 7.99 -27.26 -17.68
N ASP A 126 8.73 -26.43 -16.94
CA ASP A 126 8.55 -26.17 -15.51
C ASP A 126 8.25 -24.68 -15.28
N PRO A 127 7.58 -24.31 -14.17
CA PRO A 127 7.39 -22.90 -13.83
C PRO A 127 8.71 -22.28 -13.34
N PRO A 128 8.94 -21.00 -13.60
CA PRO A 128 10.04 -20.28 -12.99
C PRO A 128 9.91 -20.31 -11.46
N THR A 129 11.04 -20.14 -10.76
CA THR A 129 11.03 -20.22 -9.30
C THR A 129 10.87 -18.89 -8.62
N HIS A 130 11.40 -17.85 -9.25
CA HIS A 130 11.32 -16.49 -8.77
C HIS A 130 11.04 -15.53 -9.92
N TRP A 131 10.37 -14.44 -9.59
CA TRP A 131 10.13 -13.34 -10.51
C TRP A 131 10.45 -12.00 -9.84
N MET A 132 10.65 -10.96 -10.63
CA MET A 132 10.75 -9.58 -10.15
C MET A 132 10.19 -8.60 -11.18
N TYR A 133 9.66 -7.47 -10.70
CA TYR A 133 9.18 -6.41 -11.59
C TYR A 133 10.29 -5.87 -12.51
N PHE A 134 9.89 -5.46 -13.71
CA PHE A 134 10.73 -4.57 -14.52
C PHE A 134 10.84 -3.23 -13.82
N HIS A 135 12.02 -2.94 -13.30
CA HIS A 135 12.33 -1.60 -12.85
C HIS A 135 12.76 -0.87 -14.11
N LYS A 136 11.93 0.08 -14.58
CA LYS A 136 12.45 1.11 -15.48
C LYS A 136 13.71 1.63 -14.81
N VAL A 137 14.87 1.42 -15.44
CA VAL A 137 16.08 2.16 -15.10
C VAL A 137 15.63 3.60 -14.93
N PRO A 138 15.93 4.27 -13.80
CA PRO A 138 15.73 5.71 -13.70
C PRO A 138 16.39 6.27 -14.94
N SER A 139 15.61 6.84 -15.85
CA SER A 139 16.16 7.48 -17.03
C SER A 139 17.08 8.56 -16.51
N GLU A 140 18.40 8.35 -16.59
CA GLU A 140 19.42 9.38 -16.44
C GLU A 140 19.23 10.39 -17.58
N SER A 141 18.17 11.21 -17.49
CA SER A 141 18.07 12.44 -18.25
C SER A 141 18.71 13.54 -17.41
N GLY A 142 20.03 13.44 -17.30
CA GLY A 142 20.88 14.36 -16.55
C GLY A 142 22.30 14.42 -17.14
N ALA A 143 22.44 14.28 -18.45
CA ALA A 143 23.63 14.72 -19.16
C ALA A 143 23.34 16.12 -19.73
N GLU A 144 23.49 17.14 -18.88
CA GLU A 144 23.68 18.51 -19.36
C GLU A 144 25.03 18.54 -20.10
N GLN A 145 24.99 18.89 -21.39
CA GLN A 145 26.18 19.18 -22.21
C GLN A 145 26.61 20.63 -22.05
#